data_AF-A0A816KMG3-F1
#
_entry.id   AF-A0A816KMG3-F1
#
_cell.length_a   1.000
_cell.length_b   1.000
_cell.length_c   1.000
_cell.angle_alpha   90.00
_cell.angle_beta   90.00
_cell.angle_gamma   90.00
#
_symmetry.space_group_name_H-M   'P 1'
#
loop_
_entity.id
_entity.type
_entity.pdbx_description
1 polymer ?
#
loop_
_entity_poly.entity_id
_entity_poly.type
_entity_poly.pdbx_seq_one_letter_code
_entity_poly.pdbx_strand_id
1 'polypeptide(L)'
;MIPSELVQQYPFLVDLAYSLESNLLTNFSLDFLSNMISNTIRSKSSFRYEQSIKDFATSLLILGGRNVYEFVRLNLPGSIPSLTSLHLILTSSKCHFIEGEFQYERLKDYVDWSQYSYAFCGEDSTSVVPKISYDTRSNCFVGFTLPLKNGFPCTRYFSTDSLGQLEKWYEQIDKSFLINVHVIQPTCHVRQVPSPPLLLLAYGTNSVYTGENVLARWSRIFDSCMARHATNPNSNPNHLGVWVRV
;
A
#
# COMPACT_ATOMS: atom_id res chain seq x y z
N MET A 1 14.82 26.21 -21.75
CA MET A 1 14.62 26.61 -23.16
C MET A 1 13.87 25.48 -23.86
N ILE A 2 12.64 25.73 -24.31
CA ILE A 2 11.83 24.76 -25.06
C ILE A 2 12.39 24.68 -26.49
N PRO A 3 12.69 23.48 -27.03
CA PRO A 3 13.20 23.31 -28.40
C PRO A 3 12.22 23.87 -29.44
N SER A 4 12.75 24.55 -30.47
CA SER A 4 11.98 25.19 -31.55
C SER A 4 11.07 24.23 -32.33
N GLU A 5 11.38 22.94 -32.34
CA GLU A 5 10.58 21.89 -33.00
C GLU A 5 9.28 21.57 -32.24
N LEU A 6 9.28 21.67 -30.91
CA LEU A 6 8.08 21.47 -30.08
C LEU A 6 7.08 22.63 -30.19
N VAL A 7 7.59 23.83 -30.43
CA VAL A 7 6.78 25.05 -30.61
C VAL A 7 5.90 24.92 -31.85
N GLN A 8 6.39 24.27 -32.91
CA GLN A 8 5.61 24.04 -34.13
C GLN A 8 4.61 22.90 -34.00
N GLN A 9 4.93 21.85 -33.22
CA GLN A 9 4.08 20.66 -33.12
C GLN A 9 2.94 20.82 -32.10
N TYR A 10 3.16 21.58 -31.02
CA TYR A 10 2.19 21.79 -29.94
C TYR A 10 2.19 23.25 -29.45
N PRO A 11 1.76 24.23 -30.27
CA PRO A 11 1.81 25.66 -29.93
C PRO A 11 1.04 26.01 -28.64
N PHE A 12 -0.06 25.30 -28.36
CA PHE A 12 -0.83 25.49 -27.14
C PHE A 12 -0.05 25.16 -25.85
N LEU A 13 0.95 24.26 -25.90
CA LEU A 13 1.77 23.93 -24.72
C LEU A 13 2.75 25.04 -24.37
N VAL A 14 3.18 25.80 -25.38
CA VAL A 14 4.07 26.95 -25.23
C VAL A 14 3.29 28.14 -24.68
N ASP A 15 2.12 28.42 -25.24
CA ASP A 15 1.21 29.45 -24.72
C ASP A 15 0.74 29.13 -23.29
N LEU A 16 0.49 27.84 -23.00
CA LEU A 16 0.20 27.38 -21.65
C LEU A 16 1.40 27.63 -20.72
N ALA A 17 2.62 27.23 -21.11
CA ALA A 17 3.82 27.45 -20.30
C ALA A 17 4.08 28.95 -19.99
N TYR A 18 3.96 29.83 -20.98
CA TYR A 18 4.13 31.28 -20.81
C TYR A 18 3.00 31.93 -20.01
N SER A 19 1.75 31.49 -20.20
CA SER A 19 0.61 31.94 -19.40
C SER A 19 0.75 31.52 -17.93
N LEU A 20 1.37 30.37 -17.67
CA LEU A 20 1.53 29.79 -16.33
C LEU A 20 2.69 30.38 -15.51
N GLU A 21 3.70 30.98 -16.12
CA GLU A 21 4.74 31.75 -15.40
C GLU A 21 4.17 32.98 -14.66
N SER A 22 2.96 33.41 -15.01
CA SER A 22 2.30 34.59 -14.43
C SER A 22 1.40 34.32 -13.21
N ASN A 23 1.13 33.05 -12.87
CA ASN A 23 0.24 32.67 -11.76
C ASN A 23 0.93 31.73 -10.75
N LEU A 24 0.46 31.76 -9.50
CA LEU A 24 0.89 30.91 -8.37
C LEU A 24 0.70 29.41 -8.66
N LEU A 25 1.54 28.84 -9.52
CA LEU A 25 1.59 27.40 -9.73
C LEU A 25 2.33 26.75 -8.56
N THR A 26 1.76 25.65 -8.06
CA THR A 26 2.49 24.76 -7.19
C THR A 26 3.67 24.15 -7.96
N ASN A 27 4.80 23.90 -7.27
CA ASN A 27 6.01 23.29 -7.88
C ASN A 27 5.68 22.05 -8.72
N PHE A 28 4.70 21.24 -8.26
CA PHE A 28 4.23 20.06 -8.99
C PHE A 28 3.76 20.35 -10.42
N SER A 29 3.01 21.43 -10.64
CA SER A 29 2.44 21.70 -11.97
C SER A 29 3.53 22.07 -12.99
N LEU A 30 4.58 22.77 -12.54
CA LEU A 30 5.76 23.06 -13.37
C LEU A 30 6.55 21.77 -13.66
N ASP A 31 6.79 20.95 -12.64
CA ASP A 31 7.46 19.65 -12.79
C ASP A 31 6.70 18.75 -13.77
N PHE A 32 5.38 18.69 -13.66
CA PHE A 32 4.49 17.90 -14.51
C PHE A 32 4.58 18.33 -15.98
N LEU A 33 4.48 19.63 -16.25
CA LEU A 33 4.57 20.17 -17.61
C LEU A 33 5.97 20.00 -18.20
N SER A 34 7.01 20.29 -17.41
CA SER A 34 8.41 20.11 -17.81
C SER A 34 8.71 18.65 -18.19
N ASN A 35 8.20 17.70 -17.39
CA ASN A 35 8.36 16.28 -17.65
C ASN A 35 7.63 15.85 -18.93
N MET A 36 6.38 16.31 -19.11
CA MET A 36 5.59 16.04 -20.31
C MET A 36 6.32 16.55 -21.56
N ILE A 37 6.75 17.81 -21.58
CA ILE A 37 7.51 18.41 -22.69
C ILE A 37 8.79 17.60 -22.94
N SER A 38 9.54 17.29 -21.88
CA SER A 38 10.78 16.50 -22.00
C SER A 38 10.53 15.11 -22.61
N ASN A 39 9.42 14.47 -22.27
CA ASN A 39 9.08 13.16 -22.82
C ASN A 39 8.54 13.23 -24.25
N THR A 40 7.88 14.31 -24.66
CA THR A 40 7.44 14.47 -26.06
C THR A 40 8.61 14.51 -27.06
N ILE A 41 9.79 14.97 -26.64
CA ILE A 41 11.03 14.97 -27.46
C ILE A 41 11.64 13.56 -27.52
N ARG A 42 11.39 12.73 -26.52
CA ARG A 42 12.01 11.41 -26.39
C ARG A 42 11.23 10.37 -27.20
N SER A 43 11.93 9.30 -27.57
CA SER A 43 11.24 8.10 -28.04
C SER A 43 10.37 7.51 -26.93
N LYS A 44 9.23 6.90 -27.30
CA LYS A 44 8.27 6.31 -26.34
C LYS A 44 8.91 5.30 -25.37
N SER A 45 9.97 4.61 -25.78
CA SER A 45 10.71 3.66 -24.95
C SER A 45 11.65 4.31 -23.93
N SER A 46 11.88 5.63 -24.02
CA SER A 46 12.82 6.38 -23.19
C SER A 46 12.12 7.41 -22.28
N PHE A 47 10.80 7.31 -22.11
CA PHE A 47 10.07 8.18 -21.20
C PHE A 47 10.59 8.02 -19.76
N ARG A 48 10.80 9.16 -19.08
CA ARG A 48 11.25 9.18 -17.68
C ARG A 48 10.37 10.11 -16.88
N TYR A 49 9.99 9.64 -15.71
CA TYR A 49 9.07 10.33 -14.82
C TYR A 49 9.75 10.65 -13.51
N GLU A 50 9.54 11.87 -13.04
CA GLU A 50 9.94 12.29 -11.69
C GLU A 50 9.09 11.59 -10.63
N GLN A 51 9.57 11.57 -9.39
CA GLN A 51 8.91 10.85 -8.30
C GLN A 51 7.53 11.42 -8.00
N SER A 52 7.39 12.75 -7.96
CA SER A 52 6.11 13.44 -7.76
C SER A 52 5.04 13.02 -8.77
N ILE A 53 5.43 12.83 -10.03
CA ILE A 53 4.55 12.39 -11.12
C ILE A 53 4.19 10.90 -10.97
N LYS A 54 5.14 10.06 -10.53
CA LYS A 54 4.86 8.64 -10.22
C LYS A 54 3.88 8.51 -9.05
N ASP A 55 4.02 9.34 -8.02
CA ASP A 55 3.15 9.35 -6.85
C ASP A 55 1.74 9.85 -7.23
N PHE A 56 1.66 10.89 -8.04
CA PHE A 56 0.40 11.37 -8.64
C PHE A 56 -0.25 10.29 -9.50
N ALA A 57 0.50 9.65 -10.41
CA ALA A 57 -0.01 8.61 -11.29
C ALA A 57 -0.51 7.38 -10.51
N THR A 58 0.22 6.99 -9.46
CA THR A 58 -0.22 5.94 -8.53
C THR A 58 -1.53 6.31 -7.84
N SER A 59 -1.62 7.54 -7.33
CA SER A 59 -2.82 8.04 -6.65
C SER A 59 -4.02 8.12 -7.59
N LEU A 60 -3.80 8.59 -8.82
CA LEU A 60 -4.82 8.65 -9.88
C LEU A 60 -5.33 7.25 -10.24
N LEU A 61 -4.45 6.26 -10.35
CA LEU A 61 -4.83 4.88 -10.63
C LEU A 61 -5.64 4.26 -9.46
N ILE A 62 -5.23 4.51 -8.22
CA ILE A 62 -5.91 3.97 -7.03
C ILE A 62 -7.28 4.62 -6.83
N LEU A 63 -7.37 5.95 -6.94
CA LEU A 63 -8.60 6.70 -6.64
C LEU A 63 -9.54 6.78 -7.84
N GLY A 64 -9.01 6.99 -9.04
CA GLY A 64 -9.79 7.11 -10.29
C GLY A 64 -10.02 5.78 -11.00
N GLY A 65 -9.26 4.74 -10.66
CA GLY A 65 -9.34 3.45 -11.33
C GLY A 65 -8.73 3.44 -12.73
N ARG A 66 -8.69 2.25 -13.32
CA ARG A 66 -8.00 1.99 -14.60
C ARG A 66 -8.54 2.83 -15.76
N ASN A 67 -9.86 3.01 -15.85
CA ASN A 67 -10.48 3.70 -16.98
C ASN A 67 -10.17 5.20 -16.97
N VAL A 68 -10.26 5.84 -15.81
CA VAL A 68 -9.89 7.26 -15.66
C VAL A 68 -8.39 7.43 -15.92
N TYR A 69 -7.57 6.54 -15.38
CA TYR A 69 -6.12 6.57 -15.60
C TYR A 69 -5.77 6.50 -17.10
N GLU A 70 -6.31 5.51 -17.81
CA GLU A 70 -6.06 5.34 -19.25
C GLU A 70 -6.61 6.50 -20.07
N PHE A 71 -7.78 7.04 -19.71
CA PHE A 71 -8.32 8.23 -20.37
C PHE A 71 -7.36 9.41 -20.27
N VAL A 72 -6.84 9.71 -19.07
CA VAL A 72 -5.86 10.80 -18.89
C VAL A 72 -4.57 10.50 -19.65
N ARG A 73 -4.05 9.27 -19.57
CA ARG A 73 -2.80 8.86 -20.23
C ARG A 73 -2.87 9.00 -21.76
N LEU A 74 -4.00 8.65 -22.37
CA LEU A 74 -4.19 8.71 -23.81
C LEU A 74 -4.39 10.14 -24.32
N ASN A 75 -5.04 11.00 -23.53
CA ASN A 75 -5.25 12.40 -23.90
C ASN A 75 -4.04 13.31 -23.60
N LEU A 76 -3.15 12.90 -22.69
CA LEU A 76 -1.93 13.63 -22.33
C LEU A 76 -0.70 12.75 -22.57
N PRO A 77 -0.26 12.56 -23.84
CA PRO A 77 0.85 11.67 -24.15
C PRO A 77 2.17 12.12 -23.50
N GLY A 78 2.84 11.19 -22.82
CA GLY A 78 4.13 11.44 -22.17
C GLY A 78 4.06 12.13 -20.80
N SER A 79 2.86 12.44 -20.31
CA SER A 79 2.66 13.11 -19.01
C SER A 79 2.70 12.14 -17.81
N ILE A 80 2.18 10.91 -17.98
CA ILE A 80 2.15 9.88 -16.93
C ILE A 80 2.62 8.51 -17.43
N PRO A 81 3.15 7.64 -16.55
CA PRO A 81 3.69 6.35 -16.94
C PRO A 81 2.68 5.39 -17.60
N SER A 82 3.19 4.37 -18.29
CA SER A 82 2.33 3.26 -18.74
C SER A 82 1.83 2.43 -17.56
N LEU A 83 0.72 1.71 -17.72
CA LEU A 83 0.24 0.77 -16.71
C LEU A 83 1.30 -0.28 -16.33
N THR A 84 2.08 -0.76 -17.30
CA THR A 84 3.18 -1.70 -17.04
C THR A 84 4.25 -1.07 -16.14
N SER A 85 4.64 0.16 -16.44
CA SER A 85 5.61 0.92 -15.63
C SER A 85 5.09 1.17 -14.22
N LEU A 86 3.81 1.54 -14.08
CA LEU A 86 3.18 1.69 -12.77
C LEU A 86 3.12 0.38 -12.00
N HIS A 87 2.74 -0.73 -12.65
CA HIS A 87 2.76 -2.04 -12.01
C HIS A 87 4.15 -2.40 -11.49
N LEU A 88 5.21 -2.12 -12.24
CA LEU A 88 6.59 -2.30 -11.77
C LEU A 88 6.92 -1.39 -10.59
N ILE A 89 6.48 -0.13 -10.59
CA ILE A 89 6.66 0.79 -9.44
C ILE A 89 5.94 0.25 -8.20
N LEU A 90 4.67 -0.14 -8.35
CA LEU A 90 3.85 -0.68 -7.25
C LEU A 90 4.44 -1.98 -6.70
N THR A 91 4.85 -2.89 -7.58
CA THR A 91 5.44 -4.17 -7.18
C THR A 91 6.84 -4.03 -6.62
N SER A 92 7.66 -3.10 -7.10
CA SER A 92 9.01 -2.84 -6.57
C SER A 92 9.01 -2.05 -5.25
N SER A 93 7.88 -1.45 -4.87
CA SER A 93 7.75 -0.80 -3.58
C SER A 93 8.03 -1.80 -2.44
N LYS A 94 8.72 -1.35 -1.39
CA LYS A 94 9.04 -2.16 -0.18
C LYS A 94 7.79 -2.61 0.58
N CYS A 95 6.60 -2.17 0.16
CA CYS A 95 5.33 -2.47 0.78
C CYS A 95 4.81 -3.85 0.32
N HIS A 96 5.50 -4.92 0.72
CA HIS A 96 5.01 -6.27 0.50
C HIS A 96 4.19 -6.74 1.70
N PHE A 97 2.95 -7.12 1.43
CA PHE A 97 2.07 -7.70 2.42
C PHE A 97 2.09 -9.22 2.26
N ILE A 98 2.37 -9.94 3.36
CA ILE A 98 2.36 -11.41 3.41
C ILE A 98 1.19 -11.82 4.31
N GLU A 99 0.39 -12.77 3.84
CA GLU A 99 -0.76 -13.28 4.58
C GLU A 99 -0.34 -13.85 5.94
N GLY A 100 -1.02 -13.42 7.00
CA GLY A 100 -0.73 -13.89 8.35
C GLY A 100 0.54 -13.32 8.97
N GLU A 101 1.24 -12.39 8.32
CA GLU A 101 2.46 -11.75 8.84
C GLU A 101 2.15 -10.36 9.43
N PHE A 102 2.64 -10.10 10.64
CA PHE A 102 2.49 -8.80 11.28
C PHE A 102 3.53 -7.81 10.78
N GLN A 103 3.08 -6.62 10.40
CA GLN A 103 3.91 -5.55 9.84
C GLN A 103 4.50 -4.64 10.94
N TYR A 104 5.13 -5.21 11.96
CA TYR A 104 5.61 -4.43 13.12
C TYR A 104 6.75 -3.45 12.79
N GLU A 105 7.65 -3.79 11.86
CA GLU A 105 8.71 -2.87 11.45
C GLU A 105 8.10 -1.65 10.74
N ARG A 106 7.11 -1.88 9.88
CA ARG A 106 6.38 -0.80 9.22
C ARG A 106 5.57 0.04 10.20
N LEU A 107 4.98 -0.58 11.22
CA LEU A 107 4.32 0.15 12.29
C LEU A 107 5.30 1.08 13.02
N LYS A 108 6.50 0.58 13.33
CA LYS A 108 7.55 1.39 13.95
C LYS A 108 7.92 2.59 13.07
N ASP A 109 8.27 2.34 11.80
CA ASP A 109 8.60 3.40 10.84
C ASP A 109 7.47 4.43 10.71
N TYR A 110 6.23 3.94 10.70
CA TYR A 110 5.03 4.78 10.58
C TYR A 110 4.80 5.64 11.83
N VAL A 111 4.99 5.09 13.03
CA VAL A 111 4.91 5.85 14.30
C VAL A 111 6.04 6.88 14.38
N ASP A 112 7.27 6.49 14.07
CA ASP A 112 8.45 7.36 14.11
C ASP A 112 8.30 8.53 13.11
N TRP A 113 7.78 8.26 11.91
CA TRP A 113 7.49 9.28 10.90
C TRP A 113 6.38 10.25 11.32
N SER A 114 5.32 9.72 11.92
CA SER A 114 4.11 10.48 12.20
C SER A 114 4.09 11.19 13.55
N GLN A 115 5.01 10.83 14.45
CA GLN A 115 5.17 11.42 15.78
C GLN A 115 3.91 11.37 16.65
N TYR A 116 3.06 10.37 16.43
CA TYR A 116 1.85 10.21 17.23
C TYR A 116 2.13 9.53 18.56
N SER A 117 1.40 9.98 19.59
CA SER A 117 1.52 9.44 20.95
C SER A 117 0.54 8.30 21.24
N TYR A 118 -0.52 8.22 20.44
CA TYR A 118 -1.62 7.28 20.63
C TYR A 118 -2.15 6.80 19.29
N ALA A 119 -2.56 5.55 19.24
CA ALA A 119 -3.23 4.97 18.10
C ALA A 119 -4.32 4.00 18.55
N PHE A 120 -5.39 3.94 17.77
CA PHE A 120 -6.41 2.93 17.89
C PHE A 120 -6.05 1.75 17.02
N CYS A 121 -6.21 0.54 17.54
CA CYS A 121 -6.15 -0.67 16.74
C CYS A 121 -7.55 -1.28 16.71
N GLY A 122 -8.02 -1.65 15.52
CA GLY A 122 -9.27 -2.35 15.29
C GLY A 122 -9.03 -3.70 14.62
N GLU A 123 -9.88 -4.67 14.93
CA GLU A 123 -9.99 -5.96 14.25
C GLU A 123 -11.38 -6.05 13.63
N ASP A 124 -11.46 -6.44 12.37
CA ASP A 124 -12.75 -6.72 11.71
C ASP A 124 -12.60 -7.82 10.66
N SER A 125 -13.70 -8.44 10.25
CA SER A 125 -13.72 -9.45 9.18
C SER A 125 -14.64 -9.01 8.05
N THR A 126 -14.12 -9.09 6.82
CA THR A 126 -14.90 -8.79 5.61
C THR A 126 -15.06 -10.03 4.74
N SER A 127 -16.23 -10.19 4.13
CA SER A 127 -16.47 -11.26 3.16
C SER A 127 -15.69 -11.04 1.87
N VAL A 128 -15.21 -12.15 1.29
CA VAL A 128 -14.49 -12.16 0.01
C VAL A 128 -14.96 -13.31 -0.87
N VAL A 129 -14.73 -13.17 -2.18
CA VAL A 129 -14.94 -14.27 -3.13
C VAL A 129 -13.80 -15.29 -2.94
N PRO A 130 -14.09 -16.54 -2.57
CA PRO A 130 -13.05 -17.53 -2.32
C PRO A 130 -12.25 -17.81 -3.59
N LYS A 131 -10.95 -17.52 -3.55
CA LYS A 131 -10.04 -17.75 -4.67
C LYS A 131 -8.68 -18.13 -4.14
N ILE A 132 -8.18 -19.28 -4.61
CA ILE A 132 -6.80 -19.69 -4.36
C ILE A 132 -5.91 -19.01 -5.39
N SER A 133 -4.83 -18.39 -4.92
CA SER A 133 -3.81 -17.78 -5.76
C SER A 133 -2.42 -18.11 -5.24
N TYR A 134 -1.47 -18.26 -6.15
CA TYR A 134 -0.07 -18.47 -5.79
C TYR A 134 0.65 -17.13 -5.70
N ASP A 135 1.25 -16.85 -4.55
CA ASP A 135 2.16 -15.72 -4.37
C ASP A 135 3.59 -16.18 -4.63
N THR A 136 4.14 -15.70 -5.74
CA THR A 136 5.51 -16.02 -6.19
C THR A 136 6.58 -15.45 -5.27
N ARG A 137 6.27 -14.43 -4.46
CA ARG A 137 7.25 -13.78 -3.58
C ARG A 137 7.46 -14.55 -2.30
N SER A 138 6.38 -15.02 -1.68
CA SER A 138 6.44 -15.81 -0.46
C SER A 138 6.54 -17.31 -0.72
N ASN A 139 6.48 -17.75 -1.98
CA ASN A 139 6.34 -19.16 -2.37
C ASN A 139 5.20 -19.84 -1.59
N CYS A 140 4.02 -19.23 -1.56
CA CYS A 140 2.87 -19.72 -0.81
C CYS A 140 1.57 -19.63 -1.60
N PHE A 141 0.65 -20.54 -1.33
CA PHE A 141 -0.73 -20.42 -1.78
C PHE A 141 -1.56 -19.61 -0.78
N VAL A 142 -2.26 -18.59 -1.26
CA VAL A 142 -3.11 -17.66 -0.51
C VAL A 142 -4.57 -17.93 -0.84
N GLY A 143 -5.46 -17.76 0.14
CA GLY A 143 -6.92 -17.89 -0.03
C GLY A 143 -7.52 -19.16 0.55
N PHE A 144 -6.70 -20.03 1.16
CA PHE A 144 -7.17 -21.06 2.08
C PHE A 144 -7.46 -20.45 3.46
N THR A 145 -8.29 -21.11 4.27
CA THR A 145 -8.44 -20.76 5.68
C THR A 145 -7.13 -21.02 6.40
N LEU A 146 -6.51 -19.98 6.94
CA LEU A 146 -5.21 -20.09 7.57
C LEU A 146 -5.38 -20.69 8.98
N PRO A 147 -4.64 -21.76 9.33
CA PRO A 147 -4.74 -22.35 10.66
C PRO A 147 -4.23 -21.38 11.72
N LEU A 148 -4.90 -21.39 12.87
CA LEU A 148 -4.56 -20.54 14.01
C LEU A 148 -3.86 -21.37 15.10
N LYS A 149 -2.78 -20.82 15.65
CA LYS A 149 -2.09 -21.35 16.84
C LYS A 149 -2.21 -20.33 17.96
N ASN A 150 -2.98 -20.65 19.01
CA ASN A 150 -3.29 -19.73 20.12
C ASN A 150 -3.88 -18.39 19.62
N GLY A 151 -4.76 -18.47 18.62
CA GLY A 151 -5.36 -17.30 17.97
C GLY A 151 -4.48 -16.55 16.98
N PHE A 152 -3.23 -16.97 16.75
CA PHE A 152 -2.35 -16.36 15.77
C PHE A 152 -2.35 -17.11 14.44
N PRO A 153 -2.39 -16.39 13.31
CA PRO A 153 -2.22 -17.01 12.00
C PRO A 153 -0.85 -17.69 11.88
N CYS A 154 -0.85 -18.94 11.39
CA CYS A 154 0.37 -19.64 11.00
C CYS A 154 0.85 -19.11 9.63
N THR A 155 1.71 -18.09 9.65
CA THR A 155 2.28 -17.47 8.46
C THR A 155 2.96 -18.50 7.55
N ARG A 156 2.76 -18.41 6.22
CA ARG A 156 3.34 -19.30 5.20
C ARG A 156 3.03 -20.79 5.37
N TYR A 157 1.90 -21.13 6.01
CA TYR A 157 1.51 -22.53 6.23
C TYR A 157 1.36 -23.33 4.91
N PHE A 158 0.86 -22.68 3.86
CA PHE A 158 0.66 -23.29 2.53
C PHE A 158 1.84 -23.08 1.59
N SER A 159 3.07 -23.21 2.09
CA SER A 159 4.28 -23.25 1.27
C SER A 159 4.63 -24.69 0.91
N THR A 160 4.76 -24.98 -0.39
CA THR A 160 5.13 -26.32 -0.87
C THR A 160 5.68 -26.23 -2.28
N ASP A 161 6.62 -27.11 -2.60
CA ASP A 161 7.09 -27.34 -3.97
C ASP A 161 6.46 -28.61 -4.60
N SER A 162 5.52 -29.26 -3.89
CA SER A 162 4.85 -30.50 -4.30
C SER A 162 3.41 -30.27 -4.75
N LEU A 163 3.11 -30.62 -6.01
CA LEU A 163 1.76 -30.59 -6.56
C LEU A 163 0.81 -31.51 -5.78
N GLY A 164 1.26 -32.71 -5.38
CA GLY A 164 0.41 -33.63 -4.62
C GLY A 164 0.04 -33.11 -3.23
N GLN A 165 0.89 -32.25 -2.64
CA GLN A 165 0.53 -31.57 -1.38
C GLN A 165 -0.51 -30.47 -1.61
N LEU A 166 -0.41 -29.74 -2.72
CA LEU A 166 -1.40 -28.75 -3.11
C LEU A 166 -2.76 -29.41 -3.40
N GLU A 167 -2.79 -30.53 -4.12
CA GLU A 167 -4.02 -31.29 -4.39
C GLU A 167 -4.71 -31.71 -3.08
N LYS A 168 -3.95 -32.25 -2.13
CA LYS A 168 -4.47 -32.59 -0.79
C LYS A 168 -5.08 -31.38 -0.09
N TRP A 169 -4.41 -30.23 -0.09
CA TRP A 169 -4.97 -29.02 0.51
C TRP A 169 -6.22 -28.55 -0.20
N TYR A 170 -6.25 -28.62 -1.54
CA TYR A 170 -7.40 -28.20 -2.33
C TYR A 170 -8.65 -29.03 -2.04
N GLU A 171 -8.49 -30.32 -1.72
CA GLU A 171 -9.59 -31.23 -1.39
C GLU A 171 -9.99 -31.18 0.09
N GLN A 172 -9.04 -30.95 1.00
CA GLN A 172 -9.24 -31.15 2.44
C GLN A 172 -9.40 -29.86 3.24
N ILE A 173 -8.99 -28.71 2.68
CA ILE A 173 -8.92 -27.45 3.41
C ILE A 173 -9.91 -26.46 2.82
N ASP A 174 -10.72 -25.87 3.71
CA ASP A 174 -11.71 -24.87 3.34
C ASP A 174 -11.03 -23.63 2.74
N LYS A 175 -11.60 -23.18 1.62
CA LYS A 175 -11.27 -21.87 1.06
C LYS A 175 -11.78 -20.78 1.98
N SER A 176 -11.01 -19.71 2.10
CA SER A 176 -11.38 -18.58 2.91
C SER A 176 -12.50 -17.78 2.25
N PHE A 177 -13.60 -17.58 2.97
CA PHE A 177 -14.70 -16.69 2.56
C PHE A 177 -14.70 -15.37 3.34
N LEU A 178 -13.87 -15.25 4.38
CA LEU A 178 -13.62 -14.02 5.11
C LEU A 178 -12.14 -13.66 5.07
N ILE A 179 -11.82 -12.37 5.14
CA ILE A 179 -10.50 -11.88 5.49
C ILE A 179 -10.64 -11.14 6.81
N ASN A 180 -9.93 -11.59 7.83
CA ASN A 180 -9.79 -10.85 9.07
C ASN A 180 -8.65 -9.83 8.89
N VAL A 181 -8.90 -8.58 9.24
CA VAL A 181 -7.97 -7.46 9.11
C VAL A 181 -7.76 -6.79 10.46
N HIS A 182 -6.51 -6.45 10.74
CA HIS A 182 -6.13 -5.60 11.85
C HIS A 182 -5.58 -4.29 11.32
N VAL A 183 -6.18 -3.18 11.74
CA VAL A 183 -5.86 -1.84 11.25
C VAL A 183 -5.50 -0.94 12.42
N ILE A 184 -4.42 -0.18 12.26
CA ILE A 184 -3.99 0.84 13.21
C ILE A 184 -4.30 2.22 12.62
N GLN A 185 -5.05 3.02 13.36
CA GLN A 185 -5.36 4.41 13.04
C GLN A 185 -4.82 5.31 14.14
N PRO A 186 -3.81 6.15 13.87
CA PRO A 186 -3.36 7.13 14.84
C PRO A 186 -4.42 8.18 15.16
N THR A 187 -4.37 8.68 16.39
CA THR A 187 -5.19 9.83 16.78
C THR A 187 -4.60 11.10 16.17
N CYS A 188 -5.37 11.87 15.40
CA CYS A 188 -4.85 13.12 14.87
C CYS A 188 -4.67 14.14 16.00
N HIS A 189 -3.56 14.88 15.98
CA HIS A 189 -3.51 16.17 16.68
C HIS A 189 -4.19 17.22 15.81
N VAL A 190 -4.88 18.18 16.46
CA VAL A 190 -5.71 19.25 15.86
C VAL A 190 -4.99 20.12 14.79
N ARG A 191 -3.66 19.97 14.63
CA ARG A 191 -2.83 20.75 13.69
C ARG A 191 -2.12 19.92 12.62
N GLN A 192 -2.39 18.62 12.50
CA GLN A 192 -1.74 17.76 11.51
C GLN A 192 -2.75 17.17 10.52
N VAL A 193 -2.29 17.00 9.27
CA VAL A 193 -3.03 16.25 8.24
C VAL A 193 -3.32 14.85 8.79
N PRO A 194 -4.57 14.34 8.68
CA PRO A 194 -4.89 13.01 9.15
C PRO A 194 -4.04 11.97 8.42
N SER A 195 -3.31 11.16 9.17
CA SER A 195 -2.51 10.08 8.58
C SER A 195 -3.42 8.91 8.17
N PRO A 196 -3.12 8.28 7.02
CA PRO A 196 -3.91 7.16 6.53
C PRO A 196 -3.74 5.95 7.46
N PRO A 197 -4.78 5.12 7.64
CA PRO A 197 -4.69 3.91 8.46
C PRO A 197 -3.62 2.96 7.95
N LEU A 198 -2.96 2.27 8.88
CA LEU A 198 -1.98 1.24 8.59
C LEU A 198 -2.59 -0.15 8.74
N LEU A 199 -2.56 -0.95 7.68
CA LEU A 199 -2.86 -2.39 7.78
C LEU A 199 -1.72 -3.10 8.51
N LEU A 200 -2.00 -3.62 9.70
CA LEU A 200 -1.02 -4.33 10.53
C LEU A 200 -0.92 -5.81 10.16
N LEU A 201 -2.07 -6.45 9.97
CA LEU A 201 -2.21 -7.88 9.69
C LEU A 201 -3.48 -8.10 8.87
N ALA A 202 -3.45 -9.08 7.98
CA ALA A 202 -4.62 -9.64 7.33
C ALA A 202 -4.39 -11.13 7.03
N TYR A 203 -5.45 -11.93 7.14
CA TYR A 203 -5.39 -13.35 6.81
C TYR A 203 -6.77 -13.93 6.51
N GLY A 204 -6.80 -14.98 5.69
CA GLY A 204 -8.01 -15.75 5.41
C GLY A 204 -8.49 -16.54 6.62
N THR A 205 -9.78 -16.43 6.93
CA THR A 205 -10.45 -17.18 7.99
C THR A 205 -11.85 -17.65 7.58
N ASN A 206 -12.37 -18.61 8.34
CA ASN A 206 -13.77 -19.04 8.35
C ASN A 206 -14.50 -18.61 9.64
N SER A 207 -13.89 -17.74 10.44
CA SER A 207 -14.37 -17.28 11.76
C SER A 207 -14.55 -18.39 12.81
N VAL A 208 -13.87 -19.53 12.64
CA VAL A 208 -13.85 -20.59 13.65
C VAL A 208 -12.70 -20.34 14.63
N TYR A 209 -12.97 -19.55 15.67
CA TYR A 209 -12.05 -19.32 16.80
C TYR A 209 -12.83 -18.93 18.07
N THR A 210 -12.19 -19.09 19.23
CA THR A 210 -12.80 -18.78 20.53
C THR A 210 -12.50 -17.33 20.96
N GLY A 211 -13.26 -16.83 21.95
CA GLY A 211 -12.94 -15.54 22.58
C GLY A 211 -11.54 -15.52 23.21
N GLU A 212 -11.07 -16.66 23.74
CA GLU A 212 -9.69 -16.79 24.24
C GLU A 212 -8.65 -16.59 23.14
N ASN A 213 -8.92 -17.10 21.92
CA ASN A 213 -8.04 -16.86 20.77
C ASN A 213 -7.96 -15.38 20.41
N VAL A 214 -9.08 -14.67 20.48
CA VAL A 214 -9.13 -13.22 20.24
C VAL A 214 -8.32 -12.48 21.30
N LEU A 215 -8.57 -12.75 22.59
CA LEU A 215 -7.85 -12.12 23.69
C LEU A 215 -6.34 -12.39 23.65
N ALA A 216 -5.95 -13.64 23.38
CA ALA A 216 -4.54 -14.00 23.21
C ALA A 216 -3.89 -13.22 22.06
N ARG A 217 -4.64 -13.00 20.96
CA ARG A 217 -4.18 -12.19 19.83
C ARG A 217 -3.90 -10.75 20.24
N TRP A 218 -4.87 -10.11 20.87
CA TRP A 218 -4.78 -8.74 21.34
C TRP A 218 -3.66 -8.52 22.35
N SER A 219 -3.51 -9.43 23.33
CA SER A 219 -2.43 -9.35 24.32
C SER A 219 -1.07 -9.30 23.64
N ARG A 220 -0.80 -10.20 22.69
CA ARG A 220 0.52 -10.22 22.03
C ARG A 220 0.74 -9.03 21.12
N ILE A 221 -0.30 -8.52 20.45
CA ILE A 221 -0.20 -7.29 19.65
C ILE A 221 0.26 -6.15 20.56
N PHE A 222 -0.40 -6.00 21.71
CA PHE A 222 -0.05 -5.01 22.71
C PHE A 222 1.38 -5.21 23.22
N ASP A 223 1.74 -6.42 23.66
CA ASP A 223 3.08 -6.74 24.18
C ASP A 223 4.18 -6.48 23.14
N SER A 224 3.92 -6.82 21.88
CA SER A 224 4.87 -6.62 20.77
C SER A 224 5.08 -5.13 20.50
N CYS A 225 4.02 -4.33 20.53
CA CYS A 225 4.12 -2.87 20.40
C CYS A 225 4.90 -2.26 21.57
N MET A 226 4.61 -2.67 22.80
CA MET A 226 5.29 -2.16 24.01
C MET A 226 6.78 -2.51 24.04
N ALA A 227 7.13 -3.78 23.74
CA ALA A 227 8.53 -4.22 23.72
C ALA A 227 9.36 -3.46 22.68
N ARG A 228 8.77 -3.14 21.53
CA ARG A 228 9.42 -2.40 20.44
C ARG A 228 9.55 -0.91 20.75
N HIS A 229 8.64 -0.35 21.54
CA HIS A 229 8.77 1.02 22.05
C HIS A 229 9.90 1.15 23.07
N ALA A 230 10.03 0.17 23.99
CA ALA A 230 11.04 0.18 25.05
C ALA A 230 12.49 0.08 24.53
N THR A 231 12.69 -0.46 23.34
CA THR A 231 14.02 -0.60 22.72
C THR A 231 14.46 0.62 21.91
N ASN A 232 13.63 1.67 21.81
CA ASN A 232 14.00 2.92 21.15
C ASN A 232 14.62 3.90 22.17
N PRO A 233 15.94 4.18 22.14
CA PRO A 233 16.60 5.05 23.12
C PRO A 233 16.16 6.53 23.02
N ASN A 234 15.44 6.90 21.95
CA ASN A 234 14.88 8.23 21.74
C ASN A 234 13.36 8.28 22.01
N SER A 235 12.72 7.17 22.39
CA SER A 235 11.30 7.18 22.68
C SER A 235 11.04 7.83 24.03
N ASN A 236 10.18 8.84 24.04
CA ASN A 236 9.68 9.41 25.28
C ASN A 236 8.75 8.35 25.91
N PRO A 237 9.00 7.86 27.13
CA PRO A 237 8.27 6.74 27.74
C PRO A 237 6.75 6.96 27.86
N ASN A 238 6.28 8.20 27.65
CA ASN A 238 4.87 8.58 27.70
C ASN A 238 4.14 8.55 26.33
N HIS A 239 4.80 8.15 25.22
CA HIS A 239 4.33 8.40 23.85
C HIS A 239 3.79 7.17 23.09
N LEU A 240 3.46 6.05 23.73
CA LEU A 240 2.70 5.01 23.04
C LEU A 240 1.66 4.35 23.95
N GLY A 241 0.48 4.97 24.02
CA GLY A 241 -0.72 4.25 24.43
C GLY A 241 -1.41 3.68 23.20
N VAL A 242 -1.29 2.38 22.95
CA VAL A 242 -2.16 1.69 22.00
C VAL A 242 -3.45 1.39 22.73
N TRP A 243 -4.53 2.10 22.37
CA TRP A 243 -5.85 1.85 22.93
C TRP A 243 -6.59 0.88 22.00
N VAL A 244 -6.94 -0.27 22.56
CA VAL A 244 -7.70 -1.31 21.86
C VAL A 244 -9.18 -0.99 22.02
N ARG A 245 -9.89 -0.83 20.91
CA ARG A 245 -11.35 -0.75 20.92
C ARG A 245 -11.90 -2.07 20.39
N VAL A 246 -12.63 -2.78 21.27
CA VAL A 246 -13.41 -3.98 20.96
C VAL A 246 -14.80 -3.55 20.50
#